data_AF-A0A9W6MMZ3-F1
#
_entry.id   AF-A0A9W6MMZ3-F1
#
_cell.length_a   1.000
_cell.length_b   1.000
_cell.length_c   1.000
_cell.angle_alpha   90.00
_cell.angle_beta   90.00
_cell.angle_gamma   90.00
#
_symmetry.space_group_name_H-M   'P 1'
#
loop_
_entity.id
_entity.type
_entity.pdbx_description
1 polymer ?
#
loop_
_entity_poly.entity_id
_entity_poly.type
_entity_poly.pdbx_seq_one_letter_code
_entity_poly.pdbx_strand_id
1 'polypeptide(L)' 'MPTFRVRKQVDAYVNYVAFIDAPDAETAVDWAYDDGGSYDWERDGVTEFDDVRVAVIDNSGDEVEGISRRNA' A
#
# COMPACT_ATOMS: atom_id res chain seq x y z
N MET A 1 -4.61 2.56 -18.54
CA MET A 1 -4.53 2.94 -17.13
C MET A 1 -3.10 2.67 -16.70
N PRO A 2 -2.42 3.61 -16.03
CA PRO A 2 -1.12 3.33 -15.42
C PRO A 2 -1.27 2.29 -14.29
N THR A 3 -0.21 1.52 -14.09
CA THR A 3 -0.10 0.55 -13.00
C THR A 3 0.78 1.14 -11.90
N PHE A 4 0.30 1.13 -10.67
CA PHE A 4 1.02 1.64 -9.50
C PHE A 4 1.43 0.50 -8.58
N ARG A 5 2.68 0.56 -8.09
CA ARG A 5 3.17 -0.32 -7.05
C ARG A 5 2.76 0.25 -5.69
N VAL A 6 1.84 -0.42 -5.02
CA VAL A 6 1.29 0.03 -3.73
C VAL A 6 1.80 -0.88 -2.62
N ARG A 7 2.32 -0.27 -1.54
CA ARG A 7 2.71 -0.95 -0.31
C ARG A 7 1.62 -0.75 0.74
N LYS A 8 1.14 -1.84 1.33
CA LYS A 8 0.22 -1.87 2.48
C LYS A 8 0.94 -2.43 3.69
N GLN A 9 0.89 -1.70 4.79
CA GLN A 9 1.53 -2.05 6.06
C GLN A 9 0.41 -2.26 7.06
N VAL A 10 0.30 -3.48 7.56
CA VAL A 10 -0.77 -3.91 8.47
C VAL A 10 -0.14 -4.45 9.73
N ASP A 11 -0.70 -4.00 10.86
CA ASP A 11 -0.47 -4.37 12.26
C ASP A 11 0.86 -5.09 12.55
N ALA A 12 1.77 -4.35 13.21
CA ALA A 12 3.06 -4.77 13.72
C ALA A 12 3.80 -5.77 12.81
N TYR A 13 4.64 -5.26 11.91
CA TYR A 13 5.68 -6.01 11.21
C TYR A 13 5.38 -6.61 9.84
N VAL A 14 4.26 -6.39 9.15
CA VAL A 14 4.12 -6.97 7.80
C VAL A 14 3.84 -5.93 6.72
N ASN A 15 4.78 -5.85 5.77
CA ASN A 15 4.57 -5.13 4.53
C ASN A 15 4.02 -6.09 3.48
N TYR A 16 3.08 -5.60 2.69
CA TYR A 16 2.61 -6.23 1.48
C TYR A 16 2.75 -5.27 0.32
N VAL A 17 2.97 -5.80 -0.88
CA VAL A 17 3.03 -5.02 -2.12
C VAL A 17 2.06 -5.63 -3.12
N ALA A 18 1.34 -4.78 -3.84
CA ALA A 18 0.49 -5.16 -4.95
C ALA A 18 0.65 -4.16 -6.10
N PHE A 19 0.31 -4.60 -7.31
CA PHE A 19 0.23 -3.74 -8.50
C PHE A 19 -1.22 -3.43 -8.80
N ILE A 20 -1.57 -2.15 -8.84
CA ILE A 20 -2.96 -1.69 -9.00
C ILE A 20 -3.05 -0.79 -10.23
N ASP A 21 -3.93 -1.14 -11.16
CA ASP A 21 -4.26 -0.31 -12.32
C ASP A 21 -5.27 0.75 -11.91
N ALA A 22 -4.86 2.03 -11.93
CA ALA A 22 -5.68 3.16 -11.49
C ALA A 22 -5.50 4.37 -12.43
N PRO A 23 -6.41 5.35 -12.44
CA PRO A 23 -6.21 6.60 -13.19
C PRO A 23 -5.06 7.46 -12.65
N ASP A 24 -4.81 7.42 -11.35
CA ASP A 24 -3.81 8.21 -10.62
C ASP A 24 -3.40 7.51 -9.31
N ALA A 25 -2.33 8.02 -8.69
CA ALA A 25 -1.74 7.46 -7.48
C ALA A 25 -2.69 7.51 -6.28
N GLU A 26 -3.40 8.62 -6.10
CA GLU A 26 -4.39 8.83 -5.02
C GLU A 26 -5.48 7.75 -5.09
N THR A 27 -6.04 7.54 -6.28
CA THR A 27 -7.04 6.50 -6.52
C THR A 27 -6.49 5.09 -6.25
N ALA A 28 -5.23 4.82 -6.61
CA ALA A 28 -4.60 3.53 -6.34
C ALA A 28 -4.48 3.25 -4.83
N VAL A 29 -4.16 4.27 -4.03
CA VAL A 29 -4.05 4.17 -2.57
C VAL A 29 -5.42 3.96 -1.93
N ASP A 30 -6.44 4.71 -2.35
CA ASP A 30 -7.80 4.57 -1.83
C ASP A 30 -8.38 3.18 -2.14
N TRP A 31 -8.18 2.67 -3.36
CA TRP A 31 -8.60 1.32 -3.74
C TRP A 31 -7.85 0.24 -2.97
N ALA A 32 -6.53 0.38 -2.78
CA ALA A 32 -5.73 -0.53 -1.97
C ALA A 32 -6.15 -0.58 -0.49
N TYR A 33 -6.63 0.56 0.05
CA TYR A 33 -7.08 0.67 1.42
C TYR A 33 -8.44 0.00 1.63
N ASP A 34 -9.41 0.30 0.75
CA ASP A 34 -10.77 -0.30 0.78
C ASP A 34 -10.80 -1.76 0.29
N ASP A 35 -9.68 -2.25 -0.23
CA ASP A 35 -9.55 -3.61 -0.73
C ASP A 35 -9.88 -4.66 0.35
N GLY A 36 -11.06 -5.25 0.23
CA GLY A 36 -11.53 -6.39 1.01
C GLY A 36 -10.88 -7.73 0.63
N GLY A 37 -9.70 -7.72 -0.02
CA GLY A 37 -8.95 -8.92 -0.43
C GLY A 37 -9.02 -9.27 -1.91
N SER A 38 -9.25 -8.30 -2.79
CA SER A 38 -9.35 -8.48 -4.24
C SER A 38 -7.99 -8.38 -4.95
N TYR A 39 -6.95 -7.85 -4.30
CA TYR A 39 -5.61 -7.76 -4.89
C TYR A 39 -4.68 -8.88 -4.41
N ASP A 40 -3.81 -9.34 -5.32
CA ASP A 40 -2.74 -10.28 -5.02
C ASP A 40 -1.60 -9.55 -4.28
N TRP A 41 -1.69 -9.55 -2.95
CA TRP A 41 -0.71 -8.95 -2.06
C TRP A 41 0.48 -9.88 -1.83
N GLU A 42 1.67 -9.47 -2.24
CA GLU A 42 2.93 -10.18 -1.97
C GLU A 42 3.60 -9.65 -0.71
N ARG A 43 4.05 -10.54 0.18
CA ARG A 43 4.72 -10.14 1.43
C ARG A 43 6.11 -9.58 1.16
N ASP A 44 6.35 -8.31 1.52
CA ASP A 44 7.59 -7.57 1.26
C ASP A 44 8.36 -7.24 2.56
N GLY A 45 8.76 -8.28 3.27
CA GLY A 45 9.55 -8.17 4.48
C GLY A 45 8.77 -7.76 5.72
N VAL A 46 9.52 -7.42 6.78
CA VAL A 46 8.97 -7.08 8.10
C VAL A 46 9.56 -5.77 8.62
N THR A 47 8.71 -4.81 8.99
CA THR A 47 9.14 -3.51 9.52
C THR A 47 8.13 -3.02 10.55
N GLU A 48 8.62 -2.47 11.65
CA GLU A 48 7.86 -2.11 12.85
C GLU A 48 6.93 -0.91 12.59
N PHE A 49 5.61 -1.09 12.77
CA PHE A 49 4.59 -0.05 12.64
C PHE A 49 3.47 -0.24 13.67
N ASP A 50 3.03 0.85 14.29
CA ASP A 50 1.92 0.88 15.26
C ASP A 50 0.55 1.21 14.59
N ASP A 51 0.53 1.48 13.28
CA ASP A 51 -0.64 1.95 12.54
C ASP A 51 -0.69 1.36 11.12
N VAL A 52 -1.88 1.34 10.49
CA VAL A 52 -2.03 0.92 9.09
C VAL A 52 -1.61 2.06 8.17
N ARG A 53 -0.64 1.78 7.29
CA ARG A 53 -0.12 2.73 6.31
C ARG A 53 -0.19 2.14 4.91
N VAL A 54 -0.70 2.93 3.96
CA VAL A 54 -0.77 2.55 2.55
C VAL A 54 -0.10 3.64 1.72
N ALA A 55 0.82 3.25 0.85
CA ALA A 55 1.62 4.20 0.08
C ALA A 55 2.00 3.66 -1.29
N VAL A 56 2.00 4.53 -2.31
CA VAL A 56 2.64 4.26 -3.61
C VAL A 56 4.15 4.38 -3.43
N ILE A 57 4.86 3.37 -3.91
CA ILE A 57 6.32 3.33 -3.88
C ILE A 57 6.90 3.31 -5.30
N ASP A 58 8.07 3.93 -5.46
CA ASP A 58 8.80 3.93 -6.73
C ASP A 58 9.62 2.63 -6.93
N ASN A 59 10.42 2.60 -8.01
CA ASN A 59 11.30 1.46 -8.31
C ASN A 59 12.47 1.31 -7.33
N SER A 60 12.81 2.37 -6.59
CA SER A 60 13.84 2.36 -5.54
C SER A 60 13.27 1.88 -4.20
N GLY A 61 11.95 1.85 -4.06
CA GLY A 61 11.24 1.53 -2.82
C GLY A 61 10.92 2.76 -1.97
N ASP A 62 11.14 3.96 -2.51
CA ASP A 62 10.85 5.24 -1.86
C ASP A 62 9.37 5.59 -2.02
N GLU A 63 8.80 6.21 -0.99
CA GLU A 63 7.39 6.64 -0.97
C GLU A 63 7.19 7.87 -1.85
N VAL A 64 6.23 7.78 -2.77
CA VAL A 64 5.83 8.88 -3.66
C VAL A 64 4.61 9.60 -3.08
N GLU A 65 3.64 8.83 -2.57
CA GLU A 65 2.39 9.32 -2.02
C GLU A 65 1.84 8.30 -1.01
N GLY A 66 1.20 8.73 0.08
CA GLY A 66 0.67 7.79 1.06
C GLY A 66 -0.31 8.39 2.05
N ILE A 67 -1.14 7.50 2.60
CA ILE A 67 -2.08 7.79 3.69
C ILE A 67 -1.78 6.88 4.88
N SER A 68 -1.89 7.45 6.08
CA SER A 68 -1.79 6.74 7.35
C SER A 68 -3.07 6.97 8.15
N ARG A 69 -3.72 5.90 8.62
CA ARG A 69 -4.89 6.02 9.51
C ARG A 69 -4.66 5.20 10.76
N ARG A 70 -4.96 5.82 11.90
CA ARG A 70 -5.02 5.14 13.18
C ARG A 70 -6.22 4.20 13.20
N ASN A 71 -5.96 2.91 13.42
CA ASN A 71 -7.04 2.02 13.84
C ASN A 71 -7.48 2.51 15.24
N ALA A 72 -8.73 2.96 15.33
CA ALA A 72 -9.36 3.37 16.58
C ALA A 72 -9.81 2.15 17.39
#